data_AF-A0A8I0WRK4-F1
#
_entry.id   AF-A0A8I0WRK4-F1
#
_cell.length_a   1.000
_cell.length_b   1.000
_cell.length_c   1.000
_cell.angle_alpha   90.00
_cell.angle_beta   90.00
_cell.angle_gamma   90.00
#
_symmetry.space_group_name_H-M   'P 1'
#
loop_
_entity.id
_entity.type
_entity.pdbx_description
1 polymer ?
#
loop_
_entity_poly.entity_id
_entity_poly.type
_entity_poly.pdbx_seq_one_letter_code
_entity_poly.pdbx_strand_id
1 'polypeptide(L)'
;MIELGKENKELKKTNDSLVAEMADYEKRINSLHELDTKHATELTNAKAEIDRLRVSAERNPDRVYIKAECPKSATTSTSGVANATTARPTDTAIRNYWLLRERIAESEQVILGLQDYIRTECVN
;
A
#
# COMPACT_ATOMS: atom_id res chain seq x y z
N MET A 1 -39.00 50.06 -10.20
CA MET A 1 -37.97 49.85 -11.25
C MET A 1 -36.55 49.91 -10.71
N ILE A 2 -36.20 50.93 -9.90
CA ILE A 2 -34.87 51.04 -9.26
C ILE A 2 -34.59 49.85 -8.32
N GLU A 3 -35.57 49.41 -7.54
CA GLU A 3 -35.39 48.31 -6.57
C GLU A 3 -35.11 46.95 -7.23
N LEU A 4 -35.89 46.60 -8.26
CA LEU A 4 -35.65 45.41 -9.10
C LEU A 4 -34.25 45.40 -9.74
N GLY A 5 -33.72 46.57 -10.11
CA GLY A 5 -32.37 46.71 -10.66
C GLY A 5 -31.28 46.43 -9.63
N LYS A 6 -31.51 46.80 -8.36
CA LYS A 6 -30.59 46.48 -7.26
C LYS A 6 -30.63 44.98 -6.95
N GLU A 7 -31.83 44.39 -6.82
CA GLU A 7 -32.01 42.96 -6.55
C GLU A 7 -31.33 42.10 -7.63
N ASN A 8 -31.52 42.42 -8.91
CA ASN A 8 -30.85 41.71 -10.01
C ASN A 8 -29.32 41.82 -9.95
N LYS A 9 -28.78 42.96 -9.50
CA LYS A 9 -27.33 43.15 -9.36
C LYS A 9 -26.76 42.32 -8.22
N GLU A 10 -27.46 42.23 -7.09
CA GLU A 10 -27.06 41.39 -5.96
C GLU A 10 -27.20 39.90 -6.30
N LEU A 11 -28.29 39.48 -6.94
CA LEU A 11 -28.47 38.13 -7.46
C LEU A 11 -27.32 37.73 -8.39
N LYS A 12 -26.91 38.62 -9.29
CA LYS A 12 -25.78 38.36 -10.19
C LYS A 12 -24.47 38.15 -9.43
N LYS A 13 -24.15 39.01 -8.46
CA LYS A 13 -22.95 38.84 -7.62
C LYS A 13 -22.97 37.52 -6.85
N THR A 14 -24.10 37.16 -6.25
CA THR A 14 -24.26 35.89 -5.53
C THR A 14 -24.07 34.70 -6.46
N ASN A 15 -24.65 34.76 -7.66
CA ASN A 15 -24.47 33.71 -8.66
C ASN A 15 -23.02 33.59 -9.12
N ASP A 16 -22.35 34.70 -9.41
CA ASP A 16 -20.94 34.71 -9.81
C ASP A 16 -20.04 34.15 -8.68
N SER A 17 -20.35 34.47 -7.42
CA SER A 17 -19.66 33.90 -6.24
C SER A 17 -19.88 32.39 -6.12
N LEU A 18 -21.12 31.92 -6.32
CA LEU A 18 -21.45 30.50 -6.23
C LEU A 18 -20.74 29.69 -7.33
N VAL A 19 -20.66 30.24 -8.54
CA VAL A 19 -19.91 29.62 -9.65
C VAL A 19 -18.43 29.51 -9.33
N ALA A 20 -17.84 30.55 -8.73
CA ALA A 20 -16.44 30.51 -8.30
C ALA A 20 -16.19 29.46 -7.20
N GLU A 21 -17.09 29.37 -6.22
CA GLU A 21 -16.98 28.37 -5.14
C GLU A 21 -17.13 26.94 -5.68
N MET A 22 -18.06 26.70 -6.60
CA MET A 22 -18.22 25.41 -7.28
C MET A 22 -16.97 24.99 -8.04
N ALA A 23 -16.32 25.91 -8.75
CA ALA A 23 -15.09 25.63 -9.48
C ALA A 23 -13.94 25.24 -8.53
N ASP A 24 -13.87 25.86 -7.35
CA ASP A 24 -12.88 25.50 -6.34
C ASP A 24 -13.15 24.11 -5.74
N TYR A 25 -14.40 23.79 -5.41
CA TYR A 25 -14.77 22.44 -4.97
C TYR A 25 -14.47 21.37 -6.01
N GLU A 26 -14.75 21.63 -7.28
CA GLU A 26 -14.46 20.69 -8.37
C GLU A 26 -12.96 20.43 -8.47
N LYS A 27 -12.13 21.49 -8.41
CA LYS A 27 -10.68 21.35 -8.41
C LYS A 27 -10.18 20.54 -7.21
N ARG A 28 -10.73 20.79 -6.03
CA ARG A 28 -10.40 20.08 -4.80
C ARG A 28 -10.75 18.60 -4.87
N ILE A 29 -11.97 18.27 -5.32
CA ILE A 29 -12.42 16.87 -5.49
C ILE A 29 -11.51 16.13 -6.48
N ASN A 30 -11.16 16.77 -7.60
CA ASN A 30 -10.28 16.16 -8.59
C ASN A 30 -8.88 15.88 -8.01
N SER A 31 -8.30 16.84 -7.27
CA SER A 31 -7.00 16.65 -6.62
C SER A 31 -7.02 15.51 -5.59
N LEU A 32 -8.10 15.38 -4.81
CA LEU A 32 -8.26 14.28 -3.86
C LEU A 32 -8.45 12.93 -4.55
N HIS A 33 -9.20 12.91 -5.65
CA HIS A 33 -9.40 11.70 -6.44
C HIS A 33 -8.09 11.20 -7.08
N GLU A 34 -7.25 12.10 -7.57
CA GLU A 34 -5.93 11.77 -8.09
C GLU A 34 -5.05 11.14 -6.99
N LEU A 35 -5.09 11.69 -5.78
CA LEU A 35 -4.34 11.17 -4.64
C LEU A 35 -4.80 9.75 -4.26
N ASP A 36 -6.11 9.55 -4.12
CA ASP A 36 -6.69 8.23 -3.83
C ASP A 36 -6.31 7.21 -4.92
N THR A 37 -6.42 7.60 -6.20
CA THR A 37 -6.10 6.74 -7.34
C THR A 37 -4.63 6.32 -7.33
N LYS A 38 -3.72 7.26 -7.03
CA LYS A 38 -2.29 7.00 -6.90
C LYS A 38 -2.01 5.94 -5.84
N HIS A 39 -2.48 6.14 -4.60
CA HIS A 39 -2.20 5.20 -3.51
C HIS A 39 -2.90 3.84 -3.66
N ALA A 40 -4.11 3.82 -4.23
CA ALA A 40 -4.79 2.56 -4.54
C ALA A 40 -4.03 1.75 -5.61
N THR A 41 -3.48 2.44 -6.62
CA THR A 41 -2.69 1.82 -7.69
C THR A 41 -1.37 1.27 -7.14
N GLU A 42 -0.64 2.06 -6.35
CA GLU A 42 0.60 1.61 -5.70
C GLU A 42 0.36 0.41 -4.78
N LEU A 43 -0.73 0.41 -4.01
CA LEU A 43 -1.11 -0.74 -3.18
C LEU A 43 -1.39 -1.99 -4.02
N THR A 44 -2.11 -1.83 -5.13
CA THR A 44 -2.43 -2.94 -6.03
C THR A 44 -1.16 -3.52 -6.65
N ASN A 45 -0.24 -2.67 -7.08
CA ASN A 45 1.06 -3.08 -7.63
C ASN A 45 1.90 -3.82 -6.59
N ALA A 46 1.96 -3.31 -5.34
CA ALA A 46 2.69 -3.95 -4.25
C ALA A 46 2.12 -5.34 -3.92
N LYS A 47 0.79 -5.48 -3.87
CA LYS A 47 0.12 -6.77 -3.66
C LYS A 47 0.43 -7.76 -4.79
N ALA A 48 0.40 -7.31 -6.05
CA ALA A 48 0.73 -8.14 -7.19
C ALA A 48 2.19 -8.63 -7.14
N GLU A 49 3.13 -7.77 -6.75
CA GLU A 49 4.54 -8.17 -6.58
C GLU A 49 4.72 -9.16 -5.43
N ILE A 50 4.04 -8.96 -4.30
CA ILE A 50 4.05 -9.92 -3.18
C ILE A 50 3.54 -11.29 -3.64
N ASP A 51 2.45 -11.34 -4.39
CA ASP A 51 1.91 -12.59 -4.92
C ASP A 51 2.86 -13.26 -5.90
N ARG A 52 3.49 -12.49 -6.79
CA ARG A 52 4.51 -13.00 -7.72
C ARG A 52 5.68 -13.62 -6.95
N LEU A 53 6.20 -12.92 -5.92
CA LEU A 53 7.29 -13.41 -5.09
C LEU A 53 6.90 -14.67 -4.32
N ARG A 54 5.66 -14.75 -3.82
CA ARG A 54 5.12 -15.94 -3.15
C ARG A 54 5.13 -17.16 -4.07
N VAL A 55 4.59 -17.02 -5.28
CA VAL A 55 4.60 -18.11 -6.27
C VAL A 55 6.03 -18.50 -6.67
N SER A 56 6.93 -17.53 -6.83
CA SER A 56 8.34 -17.80 -7.16
C SER A 56 9.04 -18.58 -6.04
N ALA A 57 8.86 -18.15 -4.79
CA ALA A 57 9.46 -18.81 -3.63
C ALA A 57 8.94 -20.25 -3.42
N GLU A 58 7.70 -20.54 -3.80
CA GLU A 58 7.13 -21.89 -3.71
C GLU A 58 7.59 -22.82 -4.84
N ARG A 59 7.66 -22.31 -6.07
CA ARG A 59 7.90 -23.15 -7.26
C ARG A 59 9.38 -23.29 -7.61
N ASN A 60 10.15 -22.21 -7.49
CA ASN A 60 11.56 -22.15 -7.85
C ASN A 60 12.30 -21.29 -6.83
N PRO A 61 12.44 -21.76 -5.57
CA PRO A 61 13.13 -20.99 -4.55
C PRO A 61 14.59 -20.77 -4.94
N ASP A 62 14.98 -19.50 -5.05
CA ASP A 62 16.39 -19.14 -5.09
C ASP A 62 17.08 -19.67 -3.83
N ARG A 63 18.11 -20.49 -4.04
CA ARG A 63 18.82 -21.13 -2.94
C ARG A 63 19.93 -20.22 -2.47
N VAL A 64 19.83 -19.78 -1.22
CA VAL A 64 20.93 -19.11 -0.54
C VAL A 64 21.77 -20.15 0.17
N TYR A 65 23.08 -20.17 -0.10
CA TYR A 65 24.02 -21.00 0.64
C TYR A 65 24.31 -20.35 2.00
N ILE A 66 23.92 -21.03 3.08
CA ILE A 66 24.23 -20.59 4.45
C ILE A 66 25.44 -21.38 4.92
N LYS A 67 26.53 -20.68 5.23
CA LYS A 67 27.68 -21.30 5.92
C LYS A 67 27.27 -21.55 7.38
N ALA A 68 26.85 -22.77 7.68
CA ALA A 68 26.54 -23.21 9.04
C ALA A 68 27.72 -23.97 9.64
N GLU A 69 28.12 -23.61 10.86
CA GLU A 69 29.03 -24.43 11.68
C GLU A 69 28.18 -25.32 12.59
N CYS A 70 28.10 -26.61 12.26
CA CYS A 70 27.41 -27.58 13.11
C CYS A 70 28.42 -28.16 14.12
N PRO A 71 28.12 -28.14 15.43
CA PRO A 71 29.00 -28.72 16.44
C PRO A 71 29.22 -30.21 16.16
N LYS A 72 30.47 -30.66 16.25
CA LYS A 72 30.84 -32.06 16.02
C LYS A 72 30.40 -32.89 17.22
N SER A 73 29.64 -33.96 16.98
CA SER A 73 29.25 -34.90 18.03
C SER A 73 30.48 -35.54 18.69
N ALA A 74 30.50 -35.63 20.02
CA ALA A 74 31.62 -36.16 20.81
C ALA A 74 31.78 -37.70 20.71
N THR A 75 30.76 -38.39 20.19
CA THR A 75 30.72 -39.84 20.03
C THR A 75 30.70 -40.22 18.55
N THR A 76 31.52 -41.21 18.17
CA THR A 76 31.53 -41.79 16.81
C THR A 76 30.26 -42.60 16.58
N SER A 77 29.22 -41.97 16.01
CA SER A 77 28.01 -42.66 15.55
C SER A 77 28.20 -43.19 14.13
N THR A 78 27.67 -44.37 13.83
CA THR A 78 27.60 -44.91 12.47
C THR A 78 26.92 -43.91 11.54
N SER A 79 27.51 -43.59 10.39
CA SER A 79 26.91 -42.68 9.42
C SER A 79 25.62 -43.27 8.87
N GLY A 80 24.49 -42.67 9.22
CA GLY A 80 23.17 -43.02 8.68
C GLY A 80 22.50 -41.77 8.11
N VAL A 81 22.00 -41.85 6.88
CA VAL A 81 21.20 -40.78 6.30
C VAL A 81 19.80 -40.90 6.91
N ALA A 82 19.42 -39.96 7.77
CA ALA A 82 18.04 -39.88 8.24
C ALA A 82 17.14 -39.60 7.02
N ASN A 83 16.06 -40.36 6.86
CA ASN A 83 14.99 -40.03 5.91
C ASN A 83 14.16 -38.86 6.48
N ALA A 84 14.79 -37.69 6.52
CA ALA A 84 14.18 -36.46 6.99
C ALA A 84 13.59 -35.70 5.80
N THR A 85 12.43 -35.08 6.03
CA THR A 85 11.89 -34.08 5.11
C THR A 85 12.87 -32.94 4.91
N THR A 86 12.86 -32.34 3.71
CA THR A 86 13.68 -31.16 3.39
C THR A 86 13.47 -30.09 4.47
N ALA A 87 14.58 -29.57 5.01
CA ALA A 87 14.54 -28.48 5.96
C ALA A 87 13.83 -27.26 5.34
N ARG A 88 12.62 -26.96 5.84
CA ARG A 88 11.81 -25.82 5.43
C ARG A 88 11.05 -25.23 6.63
N PRO A 89 10.67 -23.94 6.58
CA PRO A 89 9.76 -23.37 7.57
C PRO A 89 8.43 -24.11 7.60
N THR A 90 7.73 -24.02 8.74
CA THR A 90 6.37 -24.59 8.87
C THR A 90 5.39 -23.84 7.98
N ASP A 91 4.33 -24.51 7.54
CA ASP A 91 3.29 -23.92 6.67
C ASP A 91 2.66 -22.67 7.31
N THR A 92 2.53 -22.68 8.65
CA THR A 92 2.06 -21.53 9.42
C THR A 92 3.05 -20.36 9.35
N ALA A 93 4.36 -20.60 9.49
CA ALA A 93 5.37 -19.55 9.38
C ALA A 93 5.37 -18.93 7.97
N ILE A 94 5.27 -19.76 6.93
CA ILE A 94 5.21 -19.30 5.52
C ILE A 94 3.97 -18.42 5.31
N ARG A 95 2.79 -18.89 5.73
CA ARG A 95 1.53 -18.14 5.61
C ARG A 95 1.58 -16.81 6.35
N ASN A 96 2.06 -16.82 7.60
CA ASN A 96 2.11 -15.62 8.43
C ASN A 96 3.09 -14.58 7.87
N TYR A 97 4.21 -15.02 7.30
CA TYR A 97 5.17 -14.13 6.64
C TYR A 97 4.54 -13.38 5.46
N TRP A 98 3.83 -14.08 4.57
CA TRP A 98 3.19 -13.44 3.42
C TRP A 98 2.05 -12.51 3.84
N LEU A 99 1.23 -12.92 4.82
CA LEU A 99 0.20 -12.05 5.40
C LEU A 99 0.81 -10.78 6.02
N LEU A 100 1.94 -10.90 6.71
CA LEU A 100 2.64 -9.75 7.28
C LEU A 100 3.11 -8.78 6.19
N ARG A 101 3.67 -9.30 5.08
CA ARG A 101 4.11 -8.49 3.94
C ARG A 101 2.96 -7.71 3.31
N GLU A 102 1.80 -8.35 3.12
CA GLU A 102 0.59 -7.68 2.60
C GLU A 102 0.13 -6.55 3.53
N ARG A 103 0.04 -6.82 4.84
CA ARG A 103 -0.40 -5.82 5.84
C ARG A 103 0.55 -4.63 5.94
N ILE A 104 1.85 -4.86 5.78
CA ILE A 104 2.85 -3.78 5.74
C ILE A 104 2.59 -2.89 4.52
N ALA A 105 2.42 -3.48 3.33
CA ALA A 105 2.15 -2.71 2.11
C ALA A 105 0.83 -1.89 2.21
N GLU A 106 -0.22 -2.49 2.77
CA GLU A 106 -1.48 -1.78 3.07
C GLU A 106 -1.27 -0.61 4.02
N SER A 107 -0.63 -0.85 5.15
CA SER A 107 -0.39 0.18 6.17
C SER A 107 0.47 1.32 5.63
N GLU A 108 1.51 0.99 4.85
CA GLU A 108 2.40 1.96 4.21
C GLU A 108 1.63 2.88 3.26
N GLN A 109 0.82 2.33 2.34
CA GLN A 109 0.05 3.15 1.40
C GLN A 109 -1.02 3.99 2.08
N VAL A 110 -1.68 3.47 3.12
CA VAL A 110 -2.63 4.27 3.93
C VAL A 110 -1.92 5.42 4.62
N ILE A 111 -0.76 5.18 5.24
CA ILE A 111 0.02 6.23 5.92
C ILE A 111 0.47 7.29 4.92
N LEU A 112 1.02 6.88 3.78
CA LEU A 112 1.47 7.81 2.73
C LEU A 112 0.30 8.64 2.18
N GLY A 113 -0.83 8.01 1.90
CA GLY A 113 -2.04 8.71 1.45
C GLY A 113 -2.55 9.74 2.47
N LEU A 114 -2.58 9.39 3.75
CA LEU A 114 -2.95 10.35 4.81
C LEU A 114 -1.96 11.50 4.93
N GLN A 115 -0.66 11.25 4.78
CA GLN A 115 0.34 12.30 4.80
C GLN A 115 0.20 13.26 3.61
N ASP A 116 0.00 12.72 2.40
CA ASP A 116 -0.19 13.53 1.20
C ASP A 116 -1.52 14.30 1.24
N TYR A 117 -2.58 13.72 1.84
CA TYR A 117 -3.84 14.42 2.10
C TYR A 117 -3.60 15.64 2.99
N ILE A 118 -2.92 15.48 4.14
CA ILE A 118 -2.63 16.59 5.06
C ILE A 118 -1.82 17.68 4.35
N ARG A 119 -0.81 17.31 3.56
CA ARG A 119 0.00 18.27 2.78
C ARG A 119 -0.83 19.03 1.75
N THR A 120 -1.81 18.36 1.14
CA THR A 120 -2.65 18.94 0.08
C THR A 120 -3.75 19.83 0.65
N GLU A 121 -4.37 19.43 1.76
CA GLU A 121 -5.63 19.98 2.26
C GLU A 121 -5.53 20.82 3.53
N CYS A 122 -4.45 20.67 4.30
CA CYS A 122 -4.32 21.30 5.63
C CYS A 122 -3.14 22.26 5.76
N VAL A 123 -2.11 22.08 4.93
CA VAL A 123 -0.87 22.88 5.00
C VAL A 123 -0.82 23.95 3.90
N ASN A 124 -1.71 23.88 2.91
CA ASN A 124 -1.83 24.85 1.83
C ASN A 124 -2.80 25.97 2.17
#